data_AF-A0A7S2VPB9-F1
#
_entry.id   AF-A0A7S2VPB9-F1
#
_cell.length_a   1.000
_cell.length_b   1.000
_cell.length_c   1.000
_cell.angle_alpha   90.00
_cell.angle_beta   90.00
_cell.angle_gamma   90.00
#
_symmetry.space_group_name_H-M   'P 1'
#
loop_
_entity.id
_entity.type
_entity.pdbx_description
1 polymer ?
#
loop_
_entity_poly.entity_id
_entity_poly.type
_entity_poly.pdbx_seq_one_letter_code
_entity_poly.pdbx_strand_id
1 'polypeptide(L)'
;EYKVLIVDSLSVDFEFSQFLQGESTPANLKLVTEKMNKHSDEGYGFFCFRIFAQMCGKEGAKSLKGSAFMNERQFERFRPGLEALMDLKTQGALRTYNNFLLLRGSIAMPRFASAEHKALSRLLTLCAAYDHGAGEAVCDAFDQLTSEEQGKVAKLLNSDQVLSGAPRLLHNADRNRSVGYS
;
A
#
# COMPACT_ATOMS: atom_id res chain seq x y z
N GLU A 1 9.23 29.04 10.16
CA GLU A 1 8.94 27.65 10.54
C GLU A 1 7.96 26.97 9.58
N TYR A 2 6.67 27.30 9.59
CA TYR A 2 5.65 26.64 8.75
C TYR A 2 5.88 26.67 7.23
N LYS A 3 6.50 27.73 6.68
CA LYS A 3 6.82 27.79 5.24
C LYS A 3 7.76 26.66 4.80
N VAL A 4 8.73 26.31 5.65
CA VAL A 4 9.70 25.25 5.34
C VAL A 4 9.02 23.89 5.44
N LEU A 5 8.18 23.67 6.47
CA LEU A 5 7.37 22.45 6.59
C LEU A 5 6.46 22.23 5.38
N ILE A 6 5.77 23.28 4.92
CA ILE A 6 4.89 23.20 3.73
C ILE A 6 5.71 22.79 2.51
N VAL A 7 6.85 23.46 2.26
CA VAL A 7 7.71 23.15 1.11
C VAL A 7 8.26 21.73 1.19
N ASP A 8 8.80 21.34 2.34
CA ASP A 8 9.35 19.99 2.53
C ASP A 8 8.28 18.93 2.36
N SER A 9 7.10 19.13 2.96
CA SER A 9 5.94 18.24 2.84
C SER A 9 5.52 18.09 1.39
N LEU A 10 5.38 19.19 0.63
CA LEU A 10 5.02 19.17 -0.79
C LEU A 10 6.10 18.51 -1.67
N SER A 11 7.37 18.63 -1.28
CA SER A 11 8.52 18.11 -2.04
C SER A 11 8.76 16.60 -1.89
N VAL A 12 8.08 15.94 -0.95
CA VAL A 12 8.23 14.49 -0.78
C VAL A 12 7.59 13.78 -1.96
N ASP A 13 8.41 13.08 -2.75
CA ASP A 13 7.98 12.20 -3.83
C ASP A 13 7.48 10.87 -3.24
N PHE A 14 6.23 10.89 -2.77
CA PHE A 14 5.58 9.74 -2.14
C PHE A 14 4.15 9.59 -2.63
N GLU A 15 3.91 8.51 -3.37
CA GLU A 15 2.62 8.16 -3.94
C GLU A 15 1.80 7.31 -2.96
N PHE A 16 0.92 7.95 -2.18
CA PHE A 16 0.12 7.27 -1.17
C PHE A 16 -0.76 6.14 -1.74
N SER A 17 -1.27 6.30 -2.97
CA SER A 17 -2.06 5.24 -3.61
C SER A 17 -1.24 3.99 -3.91
N GLN A 18 0.04 4.14 -4.29
CA GLN A 18 0.97 3.02 -4.52
C GLN A 18 1.30 2.31 -3.20
N PHE A 19 1.48 3.09 -2.13
CA PHE A 19 1.72 2.53 -0.80
C PHE A 19 0.54 1.68 -0.32
N LEU A 20 -0.69 2.20 -0.46
CA LEU A 20 -1.90 1.45 -0.10
C LEU A 20 -2.09 0.15 -0.90
N GLN A 21 -1.58 0.11 -2.13
CA GLN A 21 -1.65 -1.06 -3.02
C GLN A 21 -0.44 -2.00 -2.88
N GLY A 22 0.52 -1.71 -1.99
CA GLY A 22 1.72 -2.54 -1.81
C GLY A 22 2.69 -2.47 -3.00
N GLU A 23 2.52 -1.49 -3.89
CA GLU A 23 3.43 -1.24 -5.02
C GLU A 23 4.73 -0.59 -4.53
N SER A 24 4.66 0.25 -3.50
CA SER A 24 5.82 0.93 -2.90
C SER A 24 6.78 -0.02 -2.18
N THR A 25 7.88 0.52 -1.68
CA THR A 25 8.91 -0.19 -0.91
C THR A 25 9.25 0.58 0.36
N PRO A 26 10.01 -0.02 1.30
CA PRO A 26 10.53 0.71 2.46
C PRO A 26 11.32 1.97 2.09
N ALA A 27 11.98 2.00 0.91
CA ALA A 27 12.73 3.17 0.46
C ALA A 27 11.81 4.38 0.23
N ASN A 28 10.59 4.18 -0.29
CA ASN A 28 9.64 5.27 -0.45
C ASN A 28 9.24 5.91 0.89
N LEU A 29 9.08 5.10 1.95
CA LEU A 29 8.79 5.62 3.29
C LEU A 29 10.02 6.32 3.91
N LYS A 30 11.24 5.88 3.58
CA LYS A 30 12.45 6.52 4.07
C LYS A 30 12.55 7.99 3.63
N LEU A 31 12.10 8.30 2.40
CA LEU A 31 12.03 9.69 1.91
C LEU A 31 11.14 10.57 2.78
N VAL A 32 9.99 10.03 3.19
CA VAL A 32 9.07 10.71 4.13
C VAL A 32 9.78 10.96 5.46
N THR A 33 10.42 9.94 6.03
CA THR A 33 11.15 10.04 7.31
C THR A 33 12.26 11.10 7.27
N GLU A 34 13.09 11.09 6.23
CA GLU A 34 14.23 12.02 6.08
C GLU A 34 13.79 13.49 5.99
N LYS A 35 12.62 13.73 5.40
CA LYS A 35 12.05 15.07 5.25
C LYS A 35 11.30 15.50 6.51
N MET A 36 10.47 14.64 7.08
CA MET A 36 9.57 15.00 8.18
C MET A 36 10.27 15.05 9.53
N ASN A 37 11.36 14.31 9.75
CA ASN A 37 12.13 14.34 11.00
C ASN A 37 12.70 15.73 11.34
N LYS A 38 12.79 16.63 10.36
CA LYS A 38 13.26 18.02 10.55
C LYS A 38 12.22 18.93 11.22
N HIS A 39 10.96 18.49 11.31
CA HIS A 39 9.81 19.33 11.66
C HIS A 39 9.08 18.86 12.92
N SER A 40 9.75 18.13 13.81
CA SER A 40 9.16 17.57 15.05
C SER A 40 7.91 16.69 14.80
N ASP A 41 7.05 16.48 15.80
CA ASP A 41 5.80 15.72 15.66
C ASP A 41 4.80 16.39 14.70
N GLU A 42 4.82 17.72 14.63
CA GLU A 42 3.93 18.47 13.73
C GLU A 42 4.16 18.14 12.25
N GLY A 43 5.39 17.75 11.88
CA GLY A 43 5.73 17.37 10.51
C GLY A 43 4.92 16.20 9.97
N TYR A 44 4.85 15.11 10.75
CA TYR A 44 4.11 13.90 10.35
C TYR A 44 2.60 14.14 10.36
N GLY A 45 2.09 14.86 11.36
CA GLY A 45 0.68 15.24 11.41
C GLY A 45 0.27 16.09 10.20
N PHE A 46 1.08 17.09 9.85
CA PHE A 46 0.84 17.92 8.67
C PHE A 46 0.95 17.12 7.36
N PHE A 47 1.90 16.20 7.24
CA PHE A 47 2.05 15.34 6.07
C PHE A 47 0.84 14.41 5.89
N CYS A 48 0.35 13.80 6.96
CA CYS A 48 -0.87 12.98 6.93
C CYS A 48 -2.10 13.82 6.59
N PHE A 49 -2.21 15.03 7.14
CA PHE A 49 -3.29 15.97 6.78
C PHE A 49 -3.26 16.35 5.31
N ARG A 50 -2.07 16.65 4.74
CA ARG A 50 -1.90 16.91 3.31
C ARG A 50 -2.41 15.75 2.47
N ILE A 51 -1.98 14.52 2.78
CA ILE A 51 -2.40 13.31 2.07
C ILE A 51 -3.92 13.16 2.14
N PHE A 52 -4.50 13.31 3.34
CA PHE A 52 -5.94 13.24 3.53
C PHE A 52 -6.67 14.28 2.66
N ALA A 53 -6.24 15.54 2.68
CA ALA A 53 -6.82 16.61 1.86
C ALA A 53 -6.70 16.32 0.35
N GLN A 54 -5.56 15.80 -0.10
CA GLN A 54 -5.37 15.38 -1.50
C GLN A 54 -6.33 14.25 -1.89
N MET A 55 -6.54 13.27 -1.01
CA MET A 55 -7.46 12.16 -1.26
C MET A 55 -8.92 12.63 -1.29
N CYS A 56 -9.31 13.58 -0.43
CA CYS A 56 -10.61 14.23 -0.49
C CYS A 56 -10.82 15.00 -1.81
N GLY A 57 -9.75 15.52 -2.42
CA GLY A 57 -9.80 16.23 -3.69
C GLY A 57 -9.65 15.36 -4.94
N LYS A 58 -9.44 14.04 -4.80
CA LYS A 58 -8.98 13.16 -5.90
C LYS A 58 -9.92 13.13 -7.12
N GLU A 59 -11.21 13.35 -6.91
CA GLU A 59 -12.21 13.39 -7.99
C GLU A 59 -12.67 14.81 -8.37
N GLY A 60 -12.04 15.86 -7.81
CA GLY A 60 -12.42 17.25 -8.04
C GLY A 60 -12.36 17.68 -9.52
N ALA A 61 -11.45 17.08 -10.30
CA ALA A 61 -11.37 17.30 -11.75
C ALA A 61 -12.49 16.62 -12.55
N LYS A 62 -13.16 15.61 -11.98
CA LYS A 62 -14.24 14.85 -12.64
C LYS A 62 -15.61 15.36 -12.27
N SER A 63 -15.79 15.87 -11.05
CA SER A 63 -17.04 16.48 -10.62
C SER A 63 -16.86 17.45 -9.45
N LEU A 64 -17.77 18.42 -9.34
CA LEU A 64 -17.90 19.29 -8.16
C LEU A 64 -18.25 18.52 -6.87
N LYS A 65 -18.61 17.23 -6.98
CA LYS A 65 -18.77 16.30 -5.86
C LYS A 65 -17.46 15.63 -5.46
N GLY A 66 -16.30 16.09 -5.96
CA GLY A 66 -15.00 15.52 -5.64
C GLY A 66 -14.74 15.39 -4.14
N SER A 67 -15.19 16.36 -3.34
CA SER A 67 -15.14 16.32 -1.86
C SER A 67 -15.98 15.20 -1.24
N ALA A 68 -16.99 14.69 -1.95
CA ALA A 68 -17.83 13.56 -1.54
C ALA A 68 -17.20 12.20 -1.87
N PHE A 69 -16.03 12.17 -2.52
CA PHE A 69 -15.27 10.93 -2.73
C PHE A 69 -14.89 10.29 -1.40
N MET A 70 -14.50 11.10 -0.41
CA MET A 70 -14.15 10.64 0.93
C MET A 70 -15.40 10.33 1.76
N ASN A 71 -16.06 9.22 1.44
CA ASN A 71 -17.05 8.62 2.32
C ASN A 71 -16.41 7.62 3.29
N GLU A 72 -17.19 7.15 4.26
CA GLU A 72 -16.74 6.21 5.29
C GLU A 72 -16.00 4.99 4.70
N ARG A 73 -16.56 4.40 3.64
CA ARG A 73 -15.96 3.23 2.99
C ARG A 73 -14.61 3.55 2.36
N GLN A 74 -14.41 4.73 1.77
CA GLN A 74 -13.11 5.13 1.23
C GLN A 74 -12.13 5.44 2.36
N PHE A 75 -12.60 6.12 3.42
CA PHE A 75 -11.76 6.42 4.57
C PHE A 75 -11.26 5.14 5.25
N GLU A 76 -12.12 4.16 5.48
CA GLU A 76 -11.74 2.84 6.02
C GLU A 76 -10.65 2.13 5.19
N ARG A 77 -10.63 2.35 3.86
CA ARG A 77 -9.57 1.80 2.99
C ARG A 77 -8.23 2.54 3.14
N PHE A 78 -8.27 3.83 3.45
CA PHE A 78 -7.09 4.69 3.55
C PHE A 78 -6.53 4.77 4.97
N ARG A 79 -7.38 4.63 6.00
CA ARG A 79 -7.02 4.75 7.41
C ARG A 79 -5.81 3.90 7.79
N PRO A 80 -5.70 2.61 7.41
CA PRO A 80 -4.51 1.81 7.76
C PRO A 80 -3.20 2.38 7.21
N GLY A 81 -3.25 3.07 6.07
CA GLY A 81 -2.08 3.72 5.50
C GLY A 81 -1.69 5.01 6.24
N LEU A 82 -2.68 5.79 6.68
CA LEU A 82 -2.44 6.99 7.50
C LEU A 82 -1.91 6.62 8.89
N GLU A 83 -2.47 5.59 9.51
CA GLU A 83 -2.00 5.05 10.80
C GLU A 83 -0.54 4.57 10.69
N ALA A 84 -0.21 3.84 9.61
CA ALA A 84 1.17 3.44 9.36
C ALA A 84 2.12 4.64 9.20
N LEU A 85 1.69 5.72 8.54
CA LEU A 85 2.52 6.93 8.39
C LEU A 85 2.71 7.68 9.71
N MET A 86 1.75 7.63 10.63
CA MET A 86 1.90 8.18 11.98
C MET A 86 2.91 7.37 12.82
N ASP A 87 2.91 6.03 12.65
CA ASP A 87 3.86 5.12 13.30
C ASP A 87 5.28 5.20 12.71
N LEU A 88 5.42 5.77 11.51
CA LEU A 88 6.68 5.81 10.77
C LEU A 88 7.81 6.47 11.57
N LYS A 89 7.50 7.50 12.36
CA LYS A 89 8.47 8.20 13.20
C LYS A 89 9.14 7.27 14.21
N THR A 90 8.37 6.38 14.84
CA THR A 90 8.82 5.58 15.98
C THR A 90 9.36 4.22 15.55
N GLN A 91 8.82 3.65 14.46
CA GLN A 91 9.15 2.30 14.02
C GLN A 91 10.19 2.28 12.89
N GLY A 92 10.34 3.38 12.16
CA GLY A 92 11.18 3.45 10.97
C GLY A 92 10.56 2.77 9.75
N ALA A 93 11.09 3.10 8.56
CA ALA A 93 10.49 2.75 7.28
C ALA A 93 10.27 1.25 7.05
N LEU A 94 11.29 0.41 7.32
CA LEU A 94 11.20 -1.03 7.07
C LEU A 94 10.14 -1.70 7.95
N ARG A 95 10.15 -1.41 9.25
CA ARG A 95 9.21 -2.01 10.21
C ARG A 95 7.79 -1.54 9.93
N THR A 96 7.60 -0.25 9.65
CA THR A 96 6.31 0.34 9.28
C THR A 96 5.72 -0.33 8.04
N TYR A 97 6.53 -0.47 6.98
CA TYR A 97 6.09 -1.12 5.74
C TYR A 97 5.70 -2.58 5.97
N ASN A 98 6.52 -3.35 6.68
CA ASN A 98 6.24 -4.75 6.97
C ASN A 98 4.98 -4.89 7.84
N ASN A 99 4.83 -4.06 8.88
CA ASN A 99 3.65 -4.08 9.75
C ASN A 99 2.38 -3.72 8.96
N PHE A 100 2.44 -2.74 8.06
CA PHE A 100 1.34 -2.43 7.18
C PHE A 100 0.94 -3.64 6.32
N LEU A 101 1.90 -4.28 5.62
CA LEU A 101 1.60 -5.46 4.82
C LEU A 101 1.04 -6.61 5.66
N LEU A 102 1.60 -6.87 6.84
CA LEU A 102 1.12 -7.90 7.76
C LEU A 102 -0.31 -7.62 8.23
N LEU A 103 -0.63 -6.36 8.58
CA LEU A 103 -1.98 -5.96 8.95
C LEU A 103 -2.96 -6.20 7.79
N ARG A 104 -2.56 -5.89 6.55
CA ARG A 104 -3.41 -6.16 5.38
C ARG A 104 -3.57 -7.66 5.14
N GLY A 105 -2.49 -8.41 5.26
CA GLY A 105 -2.49 -9.85 5.07
C GLY A 105 -3.28 -10.60 6.15
N SER A 106 -3.23 -10.16 7.41
CA SER A 106 -3.93 -10.83 8.52
C SER A 106 -5.46 -10.69 8.46
N ILE A 107 -5.96 -9.62 7.82
CA ILE A 107 -7.38 -9.46 7.54
C ILE A 107 -7.84 -10.51 6.51
N ALA A 108 -6.98 -10.81 5.54
CA ALA A 108 -7.28 -11.72 4.44
C ALA A 108 -6.91 -13.19 4.73
N MET A 109 -6.02 -13.46 5.70
CA MET A 109 -5.50 -14.80 5.98
C MET A 109 -5.30 -15.08 7.48
N PRO A 110 -5.82 -16.22 7.99
CA PRO A 110 -5.57 -16.65 9.38
C PRO A 110 -4.20 -17.33 9.60
N ARG A 111 -3.47 -17.70 8.54
CA ARG A 111 -2.24 -18.50 8.62
C ARG A 111 -1.02 -17.58 8.49
N PHE A 112 -0.17 -17.49 9.51
CA PHE A 112 1.09 -16.72 9.45
C PHE A 112 2.22 -17.40 10.22
N ALA A 113 3.32 -17.76 9.54
CA ALA A 113 4.57 -18.19 10.20
C ALA A 113 5.86 -18.24 9.31
N SER A 114 5.94 -17.58 8.14
CA SER A 114 7.12 -17.71 7.25
C SER A 114 7.36 -16.51 6.31
N ALA A 115 8.49 -16.48 5.60
CA ALA A 115 8.85 -15.42 4.65
C ALA A 115 7.93 -15.39 3.41
N GLU A 116 7.38 -16.54 3.02
CA GLU A 116 6.37 -16.68 1.97
C GLU A 116 5.10 -15.91 2.34
N HIS A 117 4.73 -15.86 3.63
CA HIS A 117 3.59 -15.07 4.09
C HIS A 117 3.80 -13.56 3.89
N LYS A 118 5.05 -13.06 3.90
CA LYS A 118 5.34 -11.65 3.57
C LYS A 118 5.10 -11.37 2.09
N ALA A 119 5.62 -12.23 1.20
CA ALA A 119 5.37 -12.12 -0.23
C ALA A 119 3.87 -12.18 -0.52
N LEU A 120 3.17 -13.15 0.09
CA LEU A 120 1.74 -13.34 -0.06
C LEU A 120 0.94 -12.15 0.48
N SER A 121 1.34 -11.57 1.61
CA SER A 121 0.73 -10.33 2.13
C SER A 121 0.86 -9.17 1.15
N ARG A 122 2.02 -9.04 0.48
CA ARG A 122 2.19 -8.03 -0.58
C ARG A 122 1.33 -8.34 -1.79
N LEU A 123 1.25 -9.61 -2.22
CA LEU A 123 0.39 -10.04 -3.33
C LEU A 123 -1.09 -9.74 -3.06
N LEU A 124 -1.59 -10.09 -1.88
CA LEU A 124 -2.95 -9.78 -1.44
C LEU A 124 -3.23 -8.29 -1.47
N THR A 125 -2.26 -7.49 -1.01
CA THR A 125 -2.37 -6.03 -1.04
C THR A 125 -2.45 -5.50 -2.47
N LEU A 126 -1.66 -6.06 -3.40
CA LEU A 126 -1.67 -5.72 -4.84
C LEU A 126 -2.98 -6.13 -5.52
N CYS A 127 -3.54 -7.29 -5.16
CA CYS A 127 -4.83 -7.77 -5.66
C CYS A 127 -6.03 -7.04 -5.04
N ALA A 128 -5.81 -6.16 -4.05
CA ALA A 128 -6.84 -5.57 -3.22
C ALA A 128 -7.76 -6.59 -2.52
N ALA A 129 -7.21 -7.76 -2.18
CA ALA A 129 -7.89 -8.82 -1.45
C ALA A 129 -7.87 -8.51 0.05
N TYR A 130 -8.93 -7.86 0.54
CA TYR A 130 -9.04 -7.36 1.92
C TYR A 130 -10.16 -8.03 2.73
N ASP A 131 -10.62 -9.19 2.27
CA ASP A 131 -11.55 -10.06 2.99
C ASP A 131 -11.12 -11.52 2.82
N HIS A 132 -11.69 -12.40 3.62
CA HIS A 132 -11.31 -13.82 3.65
C HIS A 132 -11.55 -14.51 2.30
N GLY A 133 -12.66 -14.21 1.60
CA GLY A 133 -13.00 -14.89 0.35
C GLY A 133 -12.05 -14.51 -0.79
N ALA A 134 -11.78 -13.21 -0.94
CA ALA A 134 -10.79 -12.72 -1.89
C ALA A 134 -9.38 -13.18 -1.53
N GLY A 135 -9.06 -13.26 -0.23
CA GLY A 135 -7.79 -13.75 0.26
C GLY A 135 -7.55 -15.21 -0.09
N GLU A 136 -8.51 -16.07 0.21
CA GLU A 136 -8.48 -17.51 -0.09
C GLU A 136 -8.30 -17.77 -1.59
N ALA A 137 -9.02 -17.06 -2.46
CA ALA A 137 -8.87 -17.19 -3.90
C ALA A 137 -7.45 -16.86 -4.40
N VAL A 138 -6.80 -15.83 -3.84
CA VAL A 138 -5.42 -15.47 -4.20
C VAL A 138 -4.43 -16.52 -3.68
N CYS A 139 -4.66 -17.07 -2.48
CA CYS A 139 -3.86 -18.15 -1.93
C CYS A 139 -3.97 -19.42 -2.76
N ASP A 140 -5.18 -19.84 -3.09
CA ASP A 140 -5.43 -21.03 -3.92
C ASP A 140 -4.78 -20.89 -5.29
N ALA A 141 -4.85 -19.70 -5.90
CA ALA A 141 -4.19 -19.43 -7.18
C ALA A 141 -2.66 -19.49 -7.06
N PHE A 142 -2.09 -19.01 -5.95
CA PHE A 142 -0.66 -19.10 -5.69
C PHE A 142 -0.21 -20.55 -5.43
N ASP A 143 -1.03 -21.33 -4.73
CA ASP A 143 -0.77 -22.73 -4.39
C ASP A 143 -0.85 -23.67 -5.61
N GLN A 144 -1.57 -23.27 -6.66
CA GLN A 144 -1.61 -23.96 -7.95
C GLN A 144 -0.35 -23.77 -8.81
N LEU A 145 0.48 -22.77 -8.51
CA LEU A 145 1.75 -22.56 -9.19
C LEU A 145 2.75 -23.69 -8.87
N THR A 146 3.64 -23.98 -9.81
CA THR A 146 4.77 -24.88 -9.52
C THR A 146 5.71 -24.27 -8.47
N SER A 147 6.46 -25.10 -7.74
CA SER A 147 7.41 -24.59 -6.73
C SER A 147 8.45 -23.62 -7.31
N GLU A 148 8.82 -23.78 -8.59
CA GLU A 148 9.72 -22.84 -9.28
C GLU A 148 9.05 -21.48 -9.50
N GLU A 149 7.79 -21.47 -9.95
CA GLU A 149 7.01 -20.25 -10.16
C GLU A 149 6.72 -19.53 -8.84
N GLN A 150 6.32 -20.27 -7.80
CA GLN A 150 6.16 -19.73 -6.45
C GLN A 150 7.44 -19.06 -5.98
N GLY A 151 8.60 -19.70 -6.17
CA GLY A 151 9.91 -19.12 -5.83
C GLY A 151 10.21 -17.82 -6.59
N LYS A 152 9.91 -17.77 -7.90
CA LYS A 152 10.08 -16.56 -8.71
C LYS A 152 9.17 -15.42 -8.25
N VAL A 153 7.89 -15.71 -8.03
CA VAL A 153 6.90 -14.73 -7.56
C VAL A 153 7.27 -14.24 -6.16
N ALA A 154 7.60 -15.13 -5.23
CA ALA A 154 8.02 -14.75 -3.88
C ALA A 154 9.30 -13.88 -3.89
N LYS A 155 10.27 -14.19 -4.75
CA LYS A 155 11.48 -13.38 -4.93
C LYS A 155 11.17 -11.98 -5.46
N LEU A 156 10.30 -11.87 -6.47
CA LEU A 156 9.87 -10.58 -7.01
C LEU A 156 9.15 -9.75 -5.95
N LEU A 157 8.19 -10.34 -5.24
CA LEU A 157 7.38 -9.66 -4.23
C LEU A 157 8.19 -9.24 -2.99
N ASN A 158 9.25 -9.98 -2.65
CA ASN A 158 10.16 -9.61 -1.57
C ASN A 158 11.28 -8.64 -2.02
N SER A 159 11.38 -8.33 -3.31
CA SER A 159 12.39 -7.39 -3.79
C SER A 159 12.07 -5.94 -3.40
N ASP A 160 13.10 -5.11 -3.32
CA ASP A 160 12.99 -3.66 -3.10
C ASP A 160 12.62 -2.89 -4.38
N GLN A 161 11.95 -3.55 -5.33
CA GLN A 161 11.45 -2.92 -6.55
C GLN A 161 10.03 -2.38 -6.34
N VAL A 162 9.78 -1.21 -6.91
CA VAL A 162 8.43 -0.63 -7.01
C VAL A 162 7.67 -1.37 -8.10
N LEU A 163 6.51 -1.95 -7.78
CA LEU A 163 5.72 -2.77 -8.69
C LEU A 163 4.63 -1.93 -9.39
N SER A 164 5.03 -0.81 -9.99
CA SER A 164 4.08 0.17 -10.54
C SER A 164 3.18 -0.46 -11.62
N GLY A 165 1.87 -0.31 -11.46
CA GLY A 165 0.86 -0.81 -12.38
C GLY A 165 0.50 -2.29 -12.19
N ALA A 166 1.16 -3.01 -11.27
CA ALA A 166 0.85 -4.41 -10.99
C ALA A 166 -0.62 -4.64 -10.60
N PRO A 167 -1.28 -3.80 -9.77
CA PRO A 167 -2.70 -3.96 -9.45
C PRO A 167 -3.61 -3.93 -10.69
N ARG A 168 -3.31 -3.07 -11.67
CA ARG A 168 -4.08 -3.00 -12.93
C ARG A 168 -3.86 -4.23 -13.78
N LEU A 169 -2.62 -4.72 -13.85
CA LEU A 169 -2.28 -5.92 -14.59
C LEU A 169 -3.00 -7.14 -14.01
N LEU A 170 -2.97 -7.30 -12.69
CA LEU A 170 -3.66 -8.39 -11.98
C LEU A 170 -5.18 -8.32 -12.17
N HIS A 171 -5.77 -7.12 -12.06
CA HIS A 171 -7.20 -6.93 -12.31
C HIS A 171 -7.59 -7.26 -13.76
N ASN A 172 -6.75 -6.92 -14.73
CA ASN A 172 -7.00 -7.25 -16.13
C ASN A 172 -6.82 -8.74 -16.43
N ALA A 173 -5.85 -9.39 -15.78
CA ALA A 173 -5.61 -10.83 -15.91
C ALA A 173 -6.82 -11.64 -15.40
N ASP A 174 -7.36 -11.30 -14.23
CA ASP A 174 -8.57 -11.91 -13.66
C ASP A 174 -9.78 -11.82 -14.61
N ARG A 175 -9.94 -10.67 -15.29
CA ARG A 175 -11.06 -10.44 -16.22
C ARG A 175 -10.87 -11.04 -17.60
N ASN A 176 -9.66 -11.45 -17.96
CA ASN A 176 -9.34 -11.90 -19.31
C ASN A 176 -9.16 -13.42 -19.37
N ARG A 177 -10.26 -14.11 -19.67
CA ARG A 177 -10.29 -15.58 -19.80
C ARG A 177 -9.39 -16.16 -20.89
N SER A 178 -8.88 -15.34 -21.83
CA SER A 178 -7.96 -15.82 -22.87
C SER A 178 -6.49 -15.80 -22.46
N VAL A 179 -6.16 -15.24 -21.29
CA VAL A 179 -4.81 -15.31 -20.66
C VAL A 179 -4.83 -16.09 -19.34
N GLY A 180 -5.98 -16.63 -18.93
CA GLY A 180 -6.09 -17.55 -17.81
C GLY A 180 -5.72 -18.97 -18.25
N TYR A 181 -4.74 -19.56 -17.57
CA TYR A 181 -4.41 -20.97 -17.66
C TYR A 181 -5.66 -21.81 -17.43
N SER A 182 -5.95 -22.69 -18.40
CA SER A 182 -6.87 -23.82 -18.29
C SER A 182 -6.37 -24.87 -17.31
#